data_AF-A0A7C2KYZ1-F1
#
_entry.id   AF-A0A7C2KYZ1-F1
#
_cell.length_a   1.000
_cell.length_b   1.000
_cell.length_c   1.000
_cell.angle_alpha   90.00
_cell.angle_beta   90.00
_cell.angle_gamma   90.00
#
_symmetry.space_group_name_H-M   'P 1'
#
loop_
_entity.id
_entity.type
_entity.pdbx_description
1 polymer ?
#
loop_
_entity_poly.entity_id
_entity_poly.type
_entity_poly.pdbx_seq_one_letter_code
_entity_poly.pdbx_strand_id
1 'polypeptide(L)'
;MRSWNIRQVIALPIYGKVYRRACKSLRVKRSTELAILTIELPLYLPLAGLKGLLGLILGGNEGRYHHRVRAHVVALAANLYARARRGVSVSDEVAEVINRLPLRQAIPRLELIILKTLRVAYLMTAKALAGE
;
A
#
# COMPACT_ATOMS: atom_id res chain seq x y z
N MET A 1 -4.65 -22.56 -0.87
CA MET A 1 -4.57 -21.08 -0.75
C MET A 1 -3.12 -20.66 -0.59
N ARG A 2 -2.58 -19.75 -1.43
CA ARG A 2 -1.19 -19.28 -1.29
C ARG A 2 -1.12 -18.18 -0.23
N SER A 3 -0.51 -18.50 0.91
CA SER A 3 -0.03 -17.48 1.85
C SER A 3 1.28 -16.91 1.29
N TRP A 4 1.27 -15.65 0.84
CA TRP A 4 2.46 -15.01 0.30
C TRP A 4 3.42 -14.62 1.44
N ASN A 5 4.61 -15.21 1.43
CA ASN A 5 5.70 -14.80 2.32
C ASN A 5 6.51 -13.66 1.67
N ILE A 6 7.02 -12.73 2.48
CA ILE A 6 7.92 -11.65 2.06
C ILE A 6 9.08 -12.19 1.20
N ARG A 7 9.68 -13.32 1.56
CA ARG A 7 10.79 -13.92 0.79
C ARG A 7 10.38 -14.29 -0.64
N GLN A 8 9.17 -14.83 -0.80
CA GLN A 8 8.64 -15.18 -2.12
C GLN A 8 8.40 -13.92 -2.96
N VAL A 9 7.83 -12.86 -2.37
CA VAL A 9 7.58 -11.60 -3.07
C VAL A 9 8.89 -10.91 -3.48
N ILE A 10 9.90 -10.91 -2.60
CA ILE A 10 11.21 -10.30 -2.89
C ILE A 10 11.95 -11.00 -4.04
N ALA A 11 11.71 -12.30 -4.23
CA ALA A 11 12.31 -13.11 -5.29
C ALA A 11 11.67 -12.86 -6.68
N LEU A 12 10.48 -12.26 -6.74
CA LEU A 12 9.82 -11.96 -8.01
C LEU A 12 10.49 -10.75 -8.69
N PRO A 13 10.86 -10.82 -9.99
CA PRO A 13 11.65 -9.77 -10.65
C PRO A 13 11.01 -8.38 -10.62
N ILE A 14 9.71 -8.30 -10.92
CA ILE A 14 8.97 -7.03 -10.94
C ILE A 14 8.46 -6.71 -9.54
N TYR A 15 7.68 -7.61 -8.95
CA TYR A 15 7.03 -7.37 -7.67
C TYR A 15 8.01 -7.19 -6.50
N GLY A 16 9.17 -7.83 -6.53
CA GLY A 16 10.23 -7.62 -5.55
C GLY A 16 10.80 -6.20 -5.60
N LYS A 17 10.96 -5.63 -6.81
CA LYS A 17 11.40 -4.23 -7.00
C LYS A 17 10.32 -3.26 -6.51
N VAL A 18 9.05 -3.50 -6.85
CA VAL A 18 7.90 -2.70 -6.40
C VAL A 18 7.82 -2.71 -4.87
N TYR A 19 7.89 -3.89 -4.25
CA TYR A 19 7.87 -4.06 -2.80
C TYR A 19 8.98 -3.29 -2.10
N ARG A 20 10.23 -3.42 -2.58
CA ARG A 20 11.39 -2.71 -1.99
C ARG A 20 11.24 -1.19 -2.11
N ARG A 21 10.77 -0.71 -3.25
CA ARG A 21 10.55 0.73 -3.48
C ARG A 21 9.44 1.27 -2.57
N ALA A 22 8.32 0.56 -2.47
CA ALA A 22 7.23 0.94 -1.55
C ALA A 22 7.66 0.91 -0.08
N CYS A 23 8.44 -0.11 0.34
CA CYS A 23 9.06 -0.15 1.67
C CYS A 23 9.90 1.10 1.94
N LYS A 24 10.77 1.48 0.99
CA LYS A 24 11.63 2.65 1.11
C LYS A 24 10.81 3.95 1.20
N SER A 25 9.82 4.12 0.33
CA SER A 25 8.96 5.30 0.30
C SER A 25 8.13 5.48 1.57
N LEU A 26 7.62 4.39 2.16
CA LEU A 26 6.87 4.45 3.43
C LEU A 26 7.78 4.38 4.68
N ARG A 27 9.10 4.21 4.51
CA ARG A 27 10.07 3.88 5.56
C ARG A 27 9.67 2.66 6.42
N VAL A 28 9.04 1.67 5.81
CA VAL A 28 8.65 0.42 6.47
C VAL A 28 9.67 -0.68 6.18
N LYS A 29 10.05 -1.44 7.21
CA LYS A 29 10.90 -2.64 7.07
C LYS A 29 10.05 -3.90 7.18
N ARG A 30 10.18 -4.80 6.19
CA ARG A 30 9.61 -6.16 6.21
C ARG A 30 8.12 -6.22 6.59
N SER A 31 7.25 -5.48 5.90
CA SER A 31 5.79 -5.63 6.08
C SER A 31 5.24 -6.76 5.22
N THR A 32 4.45 -7.64 5.84
CA THR A 32 3.73 -8.73 5.17
C THR A 32 2.52 -8.19 4.42
N GLU A 33 1.80 -7.26 5.01
CA GLU A 33 0.65 -6.58 4.39
C GLU A 33 1.10 -5.90 3.10
N LEU A 34 2.22 -5.16 3.13
CA LEU A 34 2.75 -4.51 1.94
C LEU A 34 3.18 -5.53 0.87
N ALA A 35 3.69 -6.70 1.26
CA ALA A 35 4.04 -7.77 0.32
C ALA A 35 2.79 -8.35 -0.35
N ILE A 36 1.74 -8.63 0.42
CA ILE A 36 0.44 -9.10 -0.10
C ILE A 36 -0.17 -8.05 -1.03
N LEU A 37 -0.22 -6.78 -0.61
CA LEU A 37 -0.76 -5.69 -1.42
C LEU A 37 0.00 -5.51 -2.74
N THR A 38 1.31 -5.74 -2.76
CA THR A 38 2.12 -5.64 -3.97
C THR A 38 1.73 -6.69 -5.02
N ILE A 39 1.27 -7.86 -4.60
CA ILE A 39 0.88 -8.96 -5.49
C ILE A 39 -0.61 -8.93 -5.82
N GLU A 40 -1.46 -8.67 -4.83
CA GLU A 40 -2.91 -8.83 -4.97
C GLU A 40 -3.61 -7.57 -5.48
N LEU A 41 -2.99 -6.39 -5.41
CA LEU A 41 -3.55 -5.19 -6.04
C LEU A 41 -3.18 -5.15 -7.53
N PRO A 42 -4.15 -4.88 -8.43
CA PRO A 42 -3.88 -4.61 -9.84
C PRO A 42 -3.30 -3.21 -10.01
N LEU A 43 -2.02 -3.02 -9.64
CA LEU A 43 -1.33 -1.72 -9.57
C LEU A 43 -1.17 -1.00 -10.91
N TYR A 44 -1.47 -1.68 -12.03
CA TYR A 44 -1.56 -1.07 -13.36
C TYR A 44 -2.78 -0.17 -13.52
N LEU A 45 -3.83 -0.35 -12.70
CA LEU A 45 -5.03 0.48 -12.75
C LEU A 45 -4.76 1.93 -12.32
N PRO A 46 -5.57 2.89 -12.80
CA PRO A 46 -5.56 4.24 -12.26
C PRO A 46 -5.95 4.24 -10.77
N LEU A 47 -5.53 5.28 -10.04
CA LEU A 47 -5.82 5.38 -8.60
C LEU A 47 -7.33 5.35 -8.32
N ALA A 48 -8.16 5.92 -9.20
CA ALA A 48 -9.61 5.84 -9.10
C ALA A 48 -10.12 4.38 -9.16
N GLY A 49 -9.57 3.56 -10.05
CA GLY A 49 -9.88 2.14 -10.15
C GLY A 49 -9.47 1.36 -8.90
N LEU A 50 -8.27 1.63 -8.37
CA LEU A 50 -7.81 1.03 -7.10
C LEU A 50 -8.73 1.40 -5.93
N LYS A 51 -9.18 2.65 -5.85
CA LYS A 51 -10.13 3.10 -4.84
C LYS A 51 -11.49 2.40 -4.98
N GLY A 52 -12.00 2.25 -6.21
CA GLY A 52 -13.24 1.52 -6.48
C GLY A 52 -13.17 0.06 -6.03
N LEU A 53 -12.09 -0.64 -6.39
CA LEU A 53 -11.85 -2.04 -5.98
C LEU A 53 -11.79 -2.25 -4.46
N LEU A 54 -11.43 -1.22 -3.71
CA LEU A 54 -11.31 -1.25 -2.26
C LEU A 54 -12.49 -0.59 -1.55
N GLY A 55 -13.52 -0.15 -2.28
CA GLY A 55 -14.69 0.51 -1.68
C GLY A 55 -14.35 1.83 -0.98
N LEU A 56 -13.29 2.52 -1.41
CA LEU A 56 -12.92 3.85 -0.90
C LEU A 56 -13.71 4.99 -1.58
N ILE A 57 -14.49 4.65 -2.61
CA ILE A 57 -15.45 5.53 -3.27
C ILE A 57 -16.82 4.86 -3.17
N LEU A 58 -17.82 5.59 -2.68
CA LEU A 58 -19.21 5.11 -2.63
C LEU A 58 -19.70 4.79 -4.05
N GLY A 59 -20.31 3.61 -4.22
CA GLY A 59 -20.82 3.15 -5.53
C GLY A 59 -19.76 2.72 -6.54
N GLY A 60 -18.46 2.85 -6.25
CA GLY A 60 -17.38 2.62 -7.22
C GLY A 60 -17.21 1.17 -7.70
N ASN A 61 -17.87 0.20 -7.08
CA ASN A 61 -17.91 -1.18 -7.55
C ASN A 61 -19.21 -1.91 -7.17
N GLU A 62 -20.34 -1.19 -7.06
CA GLU A 62 -21.66 -1.77 -6.74
C GLU A 62 -21.69 -2.71 -5.51
N GLY A 63 -20.85 -2.41 -4.50
CA GLY A 63 -20.71 -3.24 -3.30
C GLY A 63 -19.80 -4.47 -3.45
N ARG A 64 -19.27 -4.76 -4.64
CA ARG A 64 -18.38 -5.90 -4.93
C ARG A 64 -16.91 -5.55 -4.74
N TYR A 65 -16.49 -5.05 -3.58
CA TYR A 65 -15.07 -4.72 -3.37
C TYR A 65 -14.27 -5.91 -2.81
N HIS A 66 -12.95 -5.91 -3.02
CA HIS A 66 -12.06 -6.98 -2.58
C HIS A 66 -11.84 -6.89 -1.05
N HIS A 67 -12.79 -7.41 -0.26
CA HIS A 67 -12.78 -7.34 1.21
C HIS A 67 -11.46 -7.80 1.83
N ARG A 68 -10.86 -8.87 1.31
CA ARG A 68 -9.57 -9.39 1.80
C ARG A 68 -8.42 -8.40 1.57
N VAL A 69 -8.30 -7.87 0.35
CA VAL A 69 -7.26 -6.90 0.02
C VAL A 69 -7.49 -5.61 0.82
N ARG A 70 -8.75 -5.19 0.95
CA ARG A 70 -9.16 -4.05 1.78
C ARG A 70 -8.69 -4.18 3.22
N ALA A 71 -8.86 -5.36 3.84
CA ALA A 71 -8.42 -5.62 5.20
C ALA A 71 -6.89 -5.45 5.35
N HIS A 72 -6.10 -5.89 4.37
CA HIS A 72 -4.64 -5.67 4.39
C HIS A 72 -4.25 -4.20 4.27
N VAL A 73 -5.00 -3.39 3.50
CA VAL A 73 -4.76 -1.93 3.45
C VAL A 73 -5.08 -1.27 4.80
N VAL A 74 -6.21 -1.62 5.44
CA VAL A 74 -6.54 -1.12 6.79
C VAL A 74 -5.45 -1.51 7.79
N ALA A 75 -5.06 -2.78 7.79
CA ALA A 75 -4.07 -3.30 8.72
C ALA A 75 -2.72 -2.59 8.57
N LEU A 76 -2.27 -2.36 7.33
CA LEU A 76 -1.04 -1.62 7.08
C LEU A 76 -1.15 -0.16 7.55
N ALA A 77 -2.30 0.50 7.30
CA ALA A 77 -2.54 1.87 7.75
C ALA A 77 -2.52 1.98 9.29
N ALA A 78 -3.17 1.04 9.98
CA ALA A 78 -3.18 0.98 11.44
C ALA A 78 -1.78 0.70 12.01
N ASN A 79 -1.04 -0.21 11.39
CA ASN A 79 0.35 -0.51 11.77
C ASN A 79 1.26 0.71 11.57
N LEU A 80 1.12 1.46 10.48
CA LEU A 80 1.84 2.71 10.27
C LEU A 80 1.53 3.74 11.37
N TYR A 81 0.24 3.92 11.68
CA TYR A 81 -0.20 4.83 12.75
C TYR A 81 0.44 4.46 14.10
N ALA A 82 0.31 3.20 14.49
CA ALA A 82 0.83 2.70 15.76
C ALA A 82 2.35 2.80 15.85
N ARG A 83 3.08 2.48 14.76
CA ARG A 83 4.54 2.57 14.72
C ARG A 83 5.02 4.01 14.83
N ALA A 84 4.44 4.94 14.08
CA ALA A 84 4.83 6.34 14.16
C ALA A 84 4.58 6.92 15.55
N ARG A 85 3.45 6.60 16.17
CA ARG A 85 3.13 6.99 17.56
C ARG A 85 4.13 6.44 18.59
N ARG A 86 4.80 5.33 18.29
CA ARG A 86 5.87 4.73 19.10
C ARG A 86 7.26 5.29 18.77
N GLY A 87 7.36 6.37 18.02
CA GLY A 87 8.63 7.00 17.64
C GLY A 87 9.39 6.27 16.53
N VAL A 88 8.78 5.29 15.87
CA VAL A 88 9.41 4.64 14.71
C VAL A 88 9.34 5.59 13.51
N SER A 89 10.48 5.79 12.86
CA SER A 89 10.56 6.62 11.66
C SER A 89 9.59 6.13 10.57
N VAL A 90 8.82 7.07 10.03
CA VAL A 90 7.92 6.93 8.88
C VAL A 90 8.26 8.03 7.86
N SER A 91 7.65 7.99 6.67
CA SER A 91 7.81 9.09 5.72
C SER A 91 7.16 10.37 6.23
N ASP A 92 7.63 11.52 5.74
CA ASP A 92 7.19 12.83 6.21
C ASP A 92 5.68 13.05 5.94
N GLU A 93 5.19 12.60 4.78
CA GLU A 93 3.75 12.63 4.44
C GLU A 93 2.90 11.80 5.44
N VAL A 94 3.41 10.64 5.86
CA VAL A 94 2.74 9.79 6.87
C VAL A 94 2.79 10.45 8.25
N ALA A 95 3.94 11.03 8.62
CA ALA A 95 4.10 11.75 9.89
C ALA A 95 3.16 12.96 9.98
N GLU A 96 3.02 13.73 8.90
CA GLU A 96 2.14 14.89 8.84
C GLU A 96 0.67 14.51 9.11
N VAL A 97 0.19 13.42 8.49
CA VAL A 97 -1.17 12.92 8.73
C VAL A 97 -1.36 12.49 10.19
N ILE A 98 -0.41 11.75 10.74
CA ILE A 98 -0.51 11.16 12.08
C ILE A 98 -0.44 12.23 13.17
N ASN A 99 0.39 13.26 12.98
CA ASN A 99 0.53 14.36 13.93
C ASN A 99 -0.71 15.25 13.98
N ARG A 100 -1.46 15.36 12.88
CA ARG A 100 -2.62 16.25 12.80
C ARG A 100 -3.97 15.58 13.09
N LEU A 101 -4.05 14.25 13.02
CA LEU A 101 -5.34 13.56 13.02
C LEU A 101 -5.44 12.44 14.07
N PRO A 102 -6.63 12.29 14.70
CA PRO A 102 -6.92 11.10 15.48
C PRO A 102 -7.04 9.87 14.57
N LEU A 103 -6.83 8.67 15.16
CA LEU A 103 -6.78 7.39 14.43
C LEU A 103 -7.90 7.23 13.40
N ARG A 104 -9.17 7.43 13.78
CA ARG A 104 -10.33 7.24 12.90
C ARG A 104 -10.25 8.08 11.62
N GLN A 105 -9.67 9.28 11.69
CA GLN A 105 -9.52 10.18 10.53
C GLN A 105 -8.20 9.96 9.79
N ALA A 106 -7.15 9.53 10.49
CA ALA A 106 -5.85 9.23 9.91
C ALA A 106 -5.90 7.98 9.02
N ILE A 107 -6.63 6.94 9.41
CA ILE A 107 -6.66 5.66 8.67
C ILE A 107 -7.05 5.86 7.19
N PRO A 108 -8.20 6.48 6.84
CA PRO A 108 -8.55 6.70 5.44
C PRO A 108 -7.49 7.47 4.65
N ARG A 109 -6.82 8.45 5.26
CA ARG A 109 -5.74 9.21 4.60
C ARG A 109 -4.48 8.36 4.40
N LEU A 110 -4.11 7.55 5.38
CA LEU A 110 -2.98 6.63 5.28
C LEU A 110 -3.22 5.55 4.22
N GLU A 111 -4.44 5.04 4.10
CA GLU A 111 -4.81 4.12 3.02
C GLU A 111 -4.57 4.74 1.64
N LEU A 112 -4.95 6.01 1.45
CA LEU A 112 -4.69 6.73 0.20
C LEU A 112 -3.20 6.90 -0.10
N ILE A 113 -2.40 7.22 0.93
CA ILE A 113 -0.93 7.34 0.80
C ILE A 113 -0.32 5.99 0.40
N ILE A 114 -0.76 4.89 1.02
CA ILE A 114 -0.32 3.53 0.70
C ILE A 114 -0.62 3.21 -0.76
N LEU A 115 -1.84 3.45 -1.23
CA LEU A 115 -2.25 3.15 -2.62
C LEU A 115 -1.48 3.99 -3.64
N LYS A 116 -1.32 5.29 -3.38
CA LYS A 116 -0.50 6.18 -4.22
C LYS A 116 0.93 5.67 -4.30
N THR A 117 1.53 5.34 -3.16
CA THR A 117 2.91 4.87 -3.07
C THR A 117 3.11 3.56 -3.82
N LEU A 118 2.23 2.58 -3.63
CA LEU A 118 2.30 1.31 -4.34
C LEU A 118 2.16 1.49 -5.85
N ARG A 119 1.22 2.33 -6.30
CA ARG A 119 1.02 2.62 -7.72
C ARG A 119 2.24 3.32 -8.33
N VAL A 120 2.79 4.34 -7.66
CA VAL A 120 4.01 5.01 -8.13
C VAL A 120 5.19 4.04 -8.17
N ALA A 121 5.35 3.19 -7.15
CA ALA A 121 6.40 2.17 -7.14
C ALA A 121 6.26 1.18 -8.30
N TYR A 122 5.03 0.77 -8.63
CA TYR A 122 4.73 -0.06 -9.80
C TYR A 122 5.09 0.64 -11.11
N LEU A 123 4.56 1.85 -11.35
CA LEU A 123 4.80 2.59 -12.59
C LEU A 123 6.28 2.90 -12.82
N MET A 124 7.00 3.28 -11.77
CA MET A 124 8.45 3.53 -11.86
C MET A 124 9.25 2.24 -12.10
N THR A 125 8.70 1.08 -11.77
CA THR A 125 9.32 -0.22 -12.05
C THR A 125 9.00 -0.67 -13.46
N ALA A 126 7.74 -0.55 -13.89
CA ALA A 126 7.29 -0.87 -15.24
C ALA A 126 7.98 0.02 -16.29
N LYS A 127 8.08 1.33 -16.04
CA LYS A 127 8.80 2.26 -16.92
C LYS A 127 10.26 1.90 -17.10
N ALA A 128 10.94 1.49 -16.02
CA ALA A 128 12.33 1.06 -16.05
C ALA A 128 12.55 -0.27 -16.81
N LEU A 129 11.48 -1.03 -17.11
CA LEU A 129 11.54 -2.26 -17.89
C LEU A 129 11.15 -2.03 -19.36
N ALA A 130 10.55 -0.90 -19.69
CA ALA A 130 10.07 -0.55 -21.03
C ALA A 130 11.06 0.33 -21.82
N GLY A 131 12.29 0.51 -21.32
CA GLY A 131 13.33 1.32 -21.96
C GLY A 131 14.65 1.26 -21.20
N GLU A 132 15.37 0.15 -21.40
CA GLU A 132 16.65 0.16 -22.12
C GLU A 132 16.35 -0.16 -23.58
#